data_AF-A0A9W4TMP5-F1
#
_entry.id   AF-A0A9W4TMP5-F1
#
_cell.length_a   1.000
_cell.length_b   1.000
_cell.length_c   1.000
_cell.angle_alpha   90.00
_cell.angle_beta   90.00
_cell.angle_gamma   90.00
#
_symmetry.space_group_name_H-M   'P 1'
#
loop_
_entity.id
_entity.type
_entity.pdbx_description
1 polymer ?
#
loop_
_entity_poly.entity_id
_entity_poly.type
_entity_poly.pdbx_seq_one_letter_code
_entity_poly.pdbx_strand_id
1 'polypeptide(L)'
;MKKLFFTSCLTSALILSLNLNSFAQTISKSSLKNTPYVENTDTQTAQNRFALLPQDTITHHKLTLADQTIPYTAHAGTLFIRNDKAEITAKLFFVAYTMNNVKDSNRPISFFFNGGPGAGSSFLNLGAAGPEVINFPQNNPTDGAHAIREANKDSWLPFTDMVFIDAVDTGYSLSADPDKAPKDFYTSKQDAKTFAKVIQLYLSKSDRKDPPVWLVGESYGGLRSILVANDLQKNQNIFVRGIIMISPAIEMGFLDQSDNPMANAFILPSYIASHLEKTQQLTDDKIKEAYHYAMNDYLAKIINPIPTSDQQNFYQELSQKTGLPTEIIAQHKAVLDPSAHDIRSRDGKLHSLYDYTLTINDPYPDGTNNEDSPEPVLSGFGKAYGGMFATYAAQELKFPTPLTYNLLNMPLNSKWSYTDNGFSIVRGMPILRKLMALNPSMKLFIAHGYFDLVCPFASSQWIINQMPINQNRINLKLYKGGHMLYANPNSRAALTHDVQQLYLQDQPAEK
;
A
#
# COMPACT_ATOMS: atom_id res chain seq x y z
N MET A 1 50.01 21.39 12.29
CA MET A 1 49.99 22.60 13.14
C MET A 1 48.83 22.48 14.11
N LYS A 2 49.13 22.38 15.40
CA LYS A 2 48.21 22.34 16.55
C LYS A 2 48.06 23.75 17.13
N LYS A 3 46.91 24.03 17.78
CA LYS A 3 46.65 24.95 18.92
C LYS A 3 45.12 24.96 19.11
N LEU A 4 44.44 24.46 20.15
CA LEU A 4 44.63 24.30 21.61
C LEU A 4 44.68 25.61 22.44
N PHE A 5 43.62 25.76 23.24
CA PHE A 5 43.39 26.46 24.52
C PHE A 5 43.44 27.99 24.65
N PHE A 6 42.43 28.53 25.35
CA PHE A 6 42.63 29.23 26.62
C PHE A 6 41.40 29.11 27.55
N THR A 7 41.66 28.75 28.81
CA THR A 7 40.76 28.83 29.97
C THR A 7 41.56 29.36 31.15
N SER A 8 41.04 30.36 31.85
CA SER A 8 41.37 30.71 33.26
C SER A 8 40.32 31.74 33.74
N CYS A 9 39.54 31.62 34.81
CA CYS A 9 39.74 31.34 36.25
C CYS A 9 39.38 32.62 37.08
N LEU A 10 38.45 32.42 38.03
CA LEU A 10 38.06 33.13 39.27
C LEU A 10 38.57 34.56 39.60
N THR A 11 37.71 35.41 40.18
CA THR A 11 37.71 35.74 41.64
C THR A 11 36.55 36.69 42.08
N SER A 12 36.19 36.51 43.36
CA SER A 12 35.17 37.09 44.26
C SER A 12 35.11 38.61 44.47
N ALA A 13 33.94 39.13 44.89
CA ALA A 13 33.82 40.16 45.96
C ALA A 13 32.36 40.36 46.45
N LEU A 14 32.25 40.61 47.76
CA LEU A 14 31.06 40.76 48.61
C LEU A 14 30.81 42.26 48.93
N ILE A 15 29.68 42.57 49.61
CA ILE A 15 29.29 43.78 50.43
C ILE A 15 28.02 44.47 49.87
N LEU A 16 26.81 44.46 50.49
CA LEU A 16 26.23 44.90 51.78
C LEU A 16 25.67 46.35 51.78
N SER A 17 24.38 46.49 52.16
CA SER A 17 23.63 47.62 52.80
C SER A 17 22.26 47.90 52.10
N LEU A 18 21.12 47.56 52.71
CA LEU A 18 20.30 48.27 53.73
C LEU A 18 19.70 49.61 53.27
N ASN A 19 18.36 49.68 53.12
CA ASN A 19 17.49 50.63 53.86
C ASN A 19 15.98 50.44 53.60
N LEU A 20 15.22 50.86 54.61
CA LEU A 20 13.80 50.62 54.91
C LEU A 20 12.80 51.65 54.35
N ASN A 21 11.53 51.21 54.32
CA ASN A 21 10.27 51.95 54.49
C ASN A 21 9.78 52.94 53.41
N SER A 22 8.62 52.64 52.82
CA SER A 22 7.35 53.36 53.09
C SER A 22 6.19 52.84 52.25
N PHE A 23 5.02 52.75 52.89
CA PHE A 23 3.71 52.41 52.31
C PHE A 23 3.20 53.55 51.42
N ALA A 24 2.76 53.24 50.20
CA ALA A 24 1.71 53.98 49.50
C ALA A 24 1.07 53.09 48.42
N GLN A 25 -0.24 52.90 48.51
CA GLN A 25 -1.05 52.18 47.52
C GLN A 25 -1.04 52.92 46.18
N THR A 26 -0.71 52.21 45.10
CA THR A 26 -1.14 52.57 43.75
C THR A 26 -1.35 51.29 42.95
N ILE A 27 -2.55 51.15 42.40
CA ILE A 27 -2.94 50.08 41.49
C ILE A 27 -2.02 50.15 40.26
N SER A 28 -1.21 49.11 40.03
CA SER A 28 -0.35 49.01 38.86
C SER A 28 -0.34 47.58 38.32
N LYS A 29 -0.61 47.48 37.02
CA LYS A 29 -0.47 46.30 36.16
C LYS A 29 0.89 45.65 36.39
N SER A 30 0.92 44.41 36.85
CA SER A 30 2.15 43.63 36.92
C SER A 30 2.60 43.26 35.50
N SER A 31 3.64 43.94 35.03
CA SER A 31 4.49 43.49 33.93
C SER A 31 5.25 42.24 34.37
N LEU A 32 4.92 41.12 33.74
CA LEU A 32 5.74 39.91 33.82
C LEU A 32 7.08 40.19 33.14
N LYS A 33 8.16 40.01 33.90
CA LYS A 33 9.53 40.07 33.40
C LYS A 33 9.74 38.98 32.34
N ASN A 34 10.22 39.42 31.17
CA ASN A 34 10.68 38.58 30.06
C ASN A 34 11.73 37.56 30.52
N THR A 35 11.32 36.30 30.65
CA THR A 35 12.16 35.16 30.25
C THR A 35 12.22 35.13 28.72
N PRO A 36 13.38 34.88 28.09
CA PRO A 36 13.44 34.76 26.64
C PRO A 36 12.56 33.59 26.23
N TYR A 37 11.50 33.92 25.49
CA TYR A 37 10.64 32.96 24.81
C TYR A 37 11.54 32.24 23.81
N VAL A 38 11.87 30.97 24.06
CA VAL A 38 12.39 30.12 23.01
C VAL A 38 11.20 29.88 22.08
N GLU A 39 11.16 30.63 20.98
CA GLU A 39 10.24 30.38 19.87
C GLU A 39 10.48 28.93 19.41
N ASN A 40 9.55 28.05 19.75
CA ASN A 40 9.62 26.63 19.42
C ASN A 40 9.26 26.49 17.93
N THR A 41 10.23 26.75 17.05
CA THR A 41 10.10 26.75 15.59
C THR A 41 9.47 25.45 15.04
N ASP A 42 9.68 24.32 15.73
CA ASP A 42 9.10 23.02 15.37
C ASP A 42 7.56 23.00 15.51
N THR A 43 7.01 23.65 16.54
CA THR A 43 5.54 23.68 16.76
C THR A 43 4.85 24.60 15.75
N GLN A 44 5.49 25.71 15.39
CA GLN A 44 4.98 26.65 14.39
C GLN A 44 5.05 26.07 12.98
N THR A 45 6.13 25.33 12.65
CA THR A 45 6.28 24.65 11.36
C THR A 45 5.23 23.56 11.16
N ALA A 46 4.95 22.74 12.18
CA ALA A 46 3.86 21.74 12.13
C ALA A 46 2.47 22.39 11.98
N GLN A 47 2.20 23.46 12.73
CA GLN A 47 0.95 24.22 12.63
C GLN A 47 0.75 24.82 11.22
N ASN A 48 1.82 25.35 10.62
CA ASN A 48 1.78 25.91 9.27
C ASN A 48 1.53 24.83 8.19
N ARG A 49 2.12 23.63 8.33
CA ARG A 49 1.88 22.52 7.39
C ARG A 49 0.44 22.01 7.47
N PHE A 50 -0.07 21.76 8.67
CA PHE A 50 -1.42 21.22 8.86
C PHE A 50 -2.53 22.21 8.51
N ALA A 51 -2.25 23.51 8.49
CA ALA A 51 -3.17 24.55 8.04
C ALA A 51 -3.52 24.47 6.54
N LEU A 52 -2.73 23.74 5.74
CA LEU A 52 -3.03 23.48 4.33
C LEU A 52 -4.16 22.47 4.12
N LEU A 53 -4.53 21.72 5.17
CA LEU A 53 -5.64 20.77 5.13
C LEU A 53 -6.90 21.41 5.71
N PRO A 54 -8.04 21.39 4.98
CA PRO A 54 -9.29 21.95 5.48
C PRO A 54 -9.84 21.16 6.67
N GLN A 55 -10.96 21.64 7.22
CA GLN A 55 -11.76 20.86 8.16
C GLN A 55 -12.41 19.68 7.45
N ASP A 56 -12.78 18.67 8.25
CA ASP A 56 -13.54 17.52 7.79
C ASP A 56 -14.84 17.95 7.09
N THR A 57 -15.17 17.26 6.00
CA THR A 57 -16.39 17.49 5.22
C THR A 57 -17.24 16.24 5.17
N ILE A 58 -18.55 16.45 5.29
CA ILE A 58 -19.57 15.41 5.18
C ILE A 58 -20.46 15.76 4.00
N THR A 59 -20.62 14.82 3.09
CA THR A 59 -21.43 14.96 1.87
C THR A 59 -22.36 13.76 1.73
N HIS A 60 -23.52 13.97 1.10
CA HIS A 60 -24.54 12.93 0.95
C HIS A 60 -24.77 12.66 -0.53
N HIS A 61 -24.76 11.37 -0.88
CA HIS A 61 -24.71 10.90 -2.25
C HIS A 61 -25.65 9.71 -2.46
N LYS A 62 -25.78 9.28 -3.72
CA LYS A 62 -26.53 8.09 -4.11
C LYS A 62 -25.71 7.27 -5.10
N LEU A 63 -25.48 6.01 -4.77
CA LEU A 63 -24.91 5.04 -5.70
C LEU A 63 -26.07 4.36 -6.46
N THR A 64 -26.05 4.42 -7.78
CA THR A 64 -27.08 3.77 -8.62
C THR A 64 -26.49 2.49 -9.20
N LEU A 65 -27.03 1.35 -8.79
CA LEU A 65 -26.76 0.03 -9.33
C LEU A 65 -27.97 -0.44 -10.14
N ALA A 66 -27.83 -1.52 -10.92
CA ALA A 66 -28.86 -1.99 -11.86
C ALA A 66 -30.23 -2.23 -11.21
N ASP A 67 -30.26 -2.66 -9.94
CA ASP A 67 -31.44 -3.07 -9.18
C ASP A 67 -31.74 -2.20 -7.95
N GLN A 68 -30.85 -1.27 -7.59
CA GLN A 68 -31.00 -0.48 -6.36
C GLN A 68 -30.30 0.89 -6.41
N THR A 69 -30.89 1.85 -5.69
CA THR A 69 -30.22 3.12 -5.37
C THR A 69 -29.87 3.13 -3.88
N ILE A 70 -28.57 3.22 -3.59
CA ILE A 70 -28.04 3.19 -2.23
C ILE A 70 -27.69 4.63 -1.80
N PRO A 71 -28.46 5.25 -0.88
CA PRO A 71 -28.04 6.51 -0.28
C PRO A 71 -26.85 6.26 0.65
N TYR A 72 -25.83 7.10 0.55
CA TYR A 72 -24.64 6.99 1.40
C TYR A 72 -24.11 8.36 1.80
N THR A 73 -23.32 8.36 2.87
CA THR A 73 -22.61 9.52 3.38
C THR A 73 -21.12 9.32 3.12
N ALA A 74 -20.49 10.33 2.51
CA ALA A 74 -19.05 10.39 2.34
C ALA A 74 -18.45 11.40 3.34
N HIS A 75 -17.46 10.97 4.10
CA HIS A 75 -16.73 11.79 5.06
C HIS A 75 -15.26 11.84 4.65
N ALA A 76 -14.83 12.99 4.12
CA ALA A 76 -13.42 13.26 3.86
C ALA A 76 -12.86 14.08 5.02
N GLY A 77 -11.77 13.62 5.62
CA GLY A 77 -11.31 14.21 6.86
C GLY A 77 -9.92 13.79 7.25
N THR A 78 -9.52 14.19 8.46
CA THR A 78 -8.19 13.91 8.96
C THR A 78 -8.18 13.50 10.43
N LEU A 79 -7.26 12.61 10.79
CA LEU A 79 -7.05 12.16 12.16
C LEU A 79 -5.65 12.53 12.65
N PHE A 80 -5.59 13.15 13.83
CA PHE A 80 -4.33 13.48 14.48
C PHE A 80 -3.71 12.24 15.13
N ILE A 81 -2.44 12.03 14.85
CA ILE A 81 -1.59 11.07 15.55
C ILE A 81 -0.76 11.81 16.58
N ARG A 82 -0.70 11.25 17.78
CA ARG A 82 0.05 11.80 18.90
C ARG A 82 1.04 10.79 19.42
N ASN A 83 2.18 11.27 19.89
CA ASN A 83 3.13 10.46 20.66
C ASN A 83 2.71 10.36 22.13
N ASP A 84 3.50 9.63 22.93
CA ASP A 84 3.24 9.42 24.36
C ASP A 84 3.30 10.71 25.20
N LYS A 85 3.90 11.79 24.66
CA LYS A 85 3.91 13.12 25.26
C LYS A 85 2.70 13.97 24.86
N ALA A 86 1.73 13.37 24.16
CA ALA A 86 0.55 14.02 23.60
C ALA A 86 0.82 15.07 22.50
N GLU A 87 2.04 15.13 21.97
CA GLU A 87 2.41 16.03 20.86
C GLU A 87 1.87 15.47 19.54
N ILE A 88 1.35 16.33 18.65
CA ILE A 88 0.88 15.91 17.33
C ILE A 88 2.08 15.64 16.44
N THR A 89 2.20 14.41 15.94
CA THR A 89 3.32 13.97 15.08
C THR A 89 2.92 13.76 13.63
N ALA A 90 1.64 13.52 13.34
CA ALA A 90 1.10 13.43 11.98
C ALA A 90 -0.40 13.76 11.94
N LYS A 91 -0.89 14.08 10.74
CA LYS A 91 -2.30 14.25 10.39
C LYS A 91 -2.60 13.35 9.19
N LEU A 92 -3.31 12.25 9.41
CA LEU A 92 -3.62 11.28 8.35
C LEU A 92 -4.96 11.61 7.71
N PHE A 93 -4.96 11.72 6.39
CA PHE A 93 -6.15 11.88 5.59
C PHE A 93 -6.87 10.56 5.39
N PHE A 94 -8.20 10.61 5.43
CA PHE A 94 -9.05 9.49 5.11
C PHE A 94 -10.28 9.94 4.32
N VAL A 95 -10.86 9.00 3.57
CA VAL A 95 -12.23 9.11 3.06
C VAL A 95 -13.03 7.90 3.48
N ALA A 96 -14.14 8.13 4.17
CA ALA A 96 -15.08 7.08 4.56
C ALA A 96 -16.37 7.16 3.76
N TYR A 97 -16.90 6.00 3.35
CA TYR A 97 -18.20 5.84 2.71
C TYR A 97 -19.07 4.93 3.57
N THR A 98 -20.15 5.49 4.10
CA THR A 98 -21.07 4.79 5.01
C THR A 98 -22.45 4.71 4.37
N MET A 99 -22.99 3.50 4.25
CA MET A 99 -24.36 3.30 3.77
C MET A 99 -25.37 3.84 4.79
N ASN A 100 -26.29 4.68 4.33
CA ASN A 100 -27.31 5.29 5.19
C ASN A 100 -28.43 4.29 5.51
N ASN A 101 -29.14 4.51 6.62
CA ASN A 101 -30.35 3.76 7.01
C ASN A 101 -30.18 2.24 7.15
N VAL A 102 -28.95 1.79 7.41
CA VAL A 102 -28.66 0.36 7.64
C VAL A 102 -29.23 -0.05 9.01
N LYS A 103 -30.05 -1.11 8.99
CA LYS A 103 -30.60 -1.76 10.18
C LYS A 103 -29.75 -2.91 10.71
N ASP A 104 -28.91 -3.48 9.85
CA ASP A 104 -28.01 -4.57 10.19
C ASP A 104 -26.85 -4.06 11.05
N SER A 105 -26.86 -4.42 12.34
CA SER A 105 -25.79 -4.10 13.27
C SER A 105 -24.50 -4.86 12.99
N ASN A 106 -24.56 -5.96 12.23
CA ASN A 106 -23.39 -6.78 11.88
C ASN A 106 -22.74 -6.35 10.56
N ARG A 107 -23.16 -5.22 9.98
CA ARG A 107 -22.55 -4.69 8.78
C ARG A 107 -21.05 -4.40 9.03
N PRO A 108 -20.15 -4.96 8.21
CA PRO A 108 -18.71 -4.78 8.38
C PRO A 108 -18.24 -3.36 8.04
N ILE A 109 -17.08 -3.00 8.59
CA ILE A 109 -16.27 -1.88 8.13
C ILE A 109 -14.95 -2.43 7.59
N SER A 110 -14.61 -2.05 6.36
CA SER A 110 -13.36 -2.39 5.70
C SER A 110 -12.43 -1.18 5.64
N PHE A 111 -11.22 -1.34 6.16
CA PHE A 111 -10.17 -0.31 6.11
C PHE A 111 -9.20 -0.60 4.98
N PHE A 112 -9.07 0.34 4.04
CA PHE A 112 -8.30 0.21 2.81
C PHE A 112 -7.02 1.03 2.88
N PHE A 113 -5.92 0.43 2.44
CA PHE A 113 -4.65 1.14 2.26
C PHE A 113 -3.78 0.51 1.17
N ASN A 114 -3.25 1.37 0.30
CA ASN A 114 -2.32 1.00 -0.76
C ASN A 114 -0.90 0.80 -0.22
N GLY A 115 -0.07 0.09 -0.99
CA GLY A 115 1.32 -0.18 -0.65
C GLY A 115 2.30 0.91 -1.09
N GLY A 116 3.18 0.57 -2.04
CA GLY A 116 4.37 1.33 -2.41
C GLY A 116 5.62 0.72 -1.75
N PRO A 117 5.89 0.91 -0.44
CA PRO A 117 5.38 1.97 0.47
C PRO A 117 5.43 3.36 -0.18
N GLY A 118 4.53 4.26 0.22
CA GLY A 118 4.47 5.61 -0.33
C GLY A 118 3.25 5.89 -1.22
N ALA A 119 2.36 4.93 -1.42
CA ALA A 119 1.16 5.12 -2.23
C ALA A 119 -0.02 5.66 -1.39
N GLY A 120 -0.73 6.65 -1.93
CA GLY A 120 -2.05 7.06 -1.44
C GLY A 120 -3.14 6.04 -1.81
N SER A 121 -4.26 6.09 -1.11
CA SER A 121 -5.35 5.10 -1.17
C SER A 121 -6.25 5.21 -2.42
N SER A 122 -5.95 6.13 -3.35
CA SER A 122 -6.84 6.41 -4.48
C SER A 122 -6.83 5.32 -5.56
N PHE A 123 -5.77 4.52 -5.62
CA PHE A 123 -5.73 3.31 -6.45
C PHE A 123 -6.85 2.34 -6.06
N LEU A 124 -7.05 2.06 -4.77
CA LEU A 124 -8.16 1.21 -4.31
C LEU A 124 -9.50 1.95 -4.28
N ASN A 125 -9.51 3.25 -3.98
CA ASN A 125 -10.74 4.04 -3.94
C ASN A 125 -11.36 4.18 -5.34
N LEU A 126 -10.61 4.74 -6.30
CA LEU A 126 -11.08 4.99 -7.65
C LEU A 126 -10.72 3.89 -8.65
N GLY A 127 -10.00 2.84 -8.25
CA GLY A 127 -9.71 1.71 -9.14
C GLY A 127 -10.49 0.45 -8.80
N ALA A 128 -10.73 0.16 -7.52
CA ALA A 128 -11.33 -1.10 -7.09
C ALA A 128 -12.73 -0.92 -6.47
N ALA A 129 -12.81 -0.33 -5.28
CA ALA A 129 -13.94 -0.58 -4.36
C ALA A 129 -14.85 0.64 -4.12
N GLY A 130 -14.36 1.86 -4.31
CA GLY A 130 -15.10 3.10 -4.00
C GLY A 130 -16.39 3.26 -4.82
N PRO A 131 -17.21 4.28 -4.51
CA PRO A 131 -18.49 4.51 -5.20
C PRO A 131 -18.32 5.05 -6.63
N GLU A 132 -17.15 5.59 -6.96
CA GLU A 132 -16.74 5.98 -8.32
C GLU A 132 -15.50 5.19 -8.73
N VAL A 133 -15.32 5.01 -10.03
CA VAL A 133 -14.22 4.26 -10.62
C VAL A 133 -13.65 4.98 -11.84
N ILE A 134 -12.36 4.77 -12.10
CA ILE A 134 -11.66 5.22 -13.29
C ILE A 134 -11.53 4.04 -14.24
N ASN A 135 -11.99 4.24 -15.47
CA ASN A 135 -11.85 3.29 -16.56
C ASN A 135 -10.93 3.84 -17.64
N PHE A 136 -10.10 2.96 -18.20
CA PHE A 136 -9.18 3.28 -19.29
C PHE A 136 -9.74 2.78 -20.63
N PRO A 137 -9.31 3.36 -21.76
CA PRO A 137 -9.76 2.92 -23.08
C PRO A 137 -9.46 1.44 -23.34
N GLN A 138 -10.47 0.66 -23.75
CA GLN A 138 -10.31 -0.79 -23.96
C GLN A 138 -9.27 -1.15 -25.03
N ASN A 139 -9.19 -0.35 -26.11
CA ASN A 139 -8.25 -0.59 -27.21
C ASN A 139 -6.83 -0.10 -26.90
N ASN A 140 -6.68 0.76 -25.90
CA ASN A 140 -5.38 1.30 -25.50
C ASN A 140 -5.37 1.59 -23.98
N PRO A 141 -5.26 0.55 -23.14
CA PRO A 141 -5.36 0.70 -21.69
C PRO A 141 -4.23 1.53 -21.06
N THR A 142 -3.16 1.82 -21.81
CA THR A 142 -2.06 2.68 -21.35
C THR A 142 -2.31 4.17 -21.59
N ASP A 143 -3.43 4.53 -22.23
CA ASP A 143 -3.83 5.92 -22.44
C ASP A 143 -4.59 6.49 -21.24
N GLY A 144 -3.82 6.98 -20.26
CA GLY A 144 -4.38 7.62 -19.06
C GLY A 144 -5.01 8.99 -19.31
N ALA A 145 -4.72 9.65 -20.43
CA ALA A 145 -5.26 10.98 -20.72
C ALA A 145 -6.75 10.93 -21.09
N HIS A 146 -7.19 9.80 -21.67
CA HIS A 146 -8.58 9.52 -21.97
C HIS A 146 -9.26 8.63 -20.91
N ALA A 147 -8.69 8.54 -19.71
CA ALA A 147 -9.34 7.87 -18.60
C ALA A 147 -10.61 8.62 -18.18
N ILE A 148 -11.67 7.88 -17.86
CA ILE A 148 -12.99 8.43 -17.51
C ILE A 148 -13.33 8.00 -16.08
N ARG A 149 -13.80 8.96 -15.28
CA ARG A 149 -14.34 8.72 -13.94
C ARG A 149 -15.85 8.64 -14.04
N GLU A 150 -16.42 7.57 -13.51
CA GLU A 150 -17.87 7.32 -13.53
C GLU A 150 -18.32 6.55 -12.29
N ALA A 151 -19.64 6.35 -12.15
CA ALA A 151 -20.20 5.56 -11.05
C ALA A 151 -19.67 4.12 -11.10
N ASN A 152 -19.24 3.61 -9.95
CA ASN A 152 -18.70 2.26 -9.84
C ASN A 152 -19.83 1.23 -9.64
N LYS A 153 -20.22 0.56 -10.71
CA LYS A 153 -21.14 -0.59 -10.63
C LYS A 153 -20.58 -1.76 -9.81
N ASP A 154 -19.26 -1.82 -9.64
CA ASP A 154 -18.53 -2.83 -8.89
C ASP A 154 -18.12 -2.29 -7.49
N SER A 155 -18.82 -1.29 -6.96
CA SER A 155 -18.52 -0.76 -5.62
C SER A 155 -18.76 -1.82 -4.54
N TRP A 156 -17.94 -1.79 -3.48
CA TRP A 156 -18.10 -2.67 -2.32
C TRP A 156 -19.08 -2.13 -1.29
N LEU A 157 -19.52 -0.87 -1.47
CA LEU A 157 -20.47 -0.20 -0.60
C LEU A 157 -21.78 -0.98 -0.36
N PRO A 158 -22.32 -1.83 -1.25
CA PRO A 158 -23.51 -2.62 -0.92
C PRO A 158 -23.31 -3.55 0.29
N PHE A 159 -22.12 -4.07 0.52
CA PHE A 159 -21.88 -5.11 1.53
C PHE A 159 -20.90 -4.72 2.65
N THR A 160 -20.20 -3.59 2.55
CA THR A 160 -19.34 -3.08 3.63
C THR A 160 -19.28 -1.55 3.64
N ASP A 161 -19.18 -0.94 4.83
CA ASP A 161 -18.75 0.46 4.91
C ASP A 161 -17.24 0.53 4.70
N MET A 162 -16.76 1.57 4.03
CA MET A 162 -15.37 1.62 3.55
C MET A 162 -14.65 2.83 4.13
N VAL A 163 -13.41 2.64 4.56
CA VAL A 163 -12.54 3.73 5.04
C VAL A 163 -11.18 3.63 4.35
N PHE A 164 -10.90 4.55 3.45
CA PHE A 164 -9.64 4.65 2.71
C PHE A 164 -8.69 5.57 3.47
N ILE A 165 -7.49 5.08 3.81
CA ILE A 165 -6.53 5.82 4.64
C ILE A 165 -5.22 6.00 3.87
N ASP A 166 -4.75 7.24 3.78
CA ASP A 166 -3.44 7.55 3.22
C ASP A 166 -2.35 7.41 4.29
N ALA A 167 -1.26 6.72 3.96
CA ALA A 167 -0.09 6.63 4.84
C ALA A 167 0.56 8.00 5.07
N VAL A 168 1.34 8.16 6.14
CA VAL A 168 2.03 9.43 6.44
C VAL A 168 2.87 9.89 5.25
N ASP A 169 2.73 11.17 4.88
CA ASP A 169 3.39 11.81 3.73
C ASP A 169 3.05 11.22 2.35
N THR A 170 1.89 10.56 2.25
CA THR A 170 1.28 10.09 0.99
C THR A 170 -0.11 10.69 0.81
N GLY A 171 -0.60 10.79 -0.42
CA GLY A 171 -1.87 11.41 -0.74
C GLY A 171 -2.00 12.81 -0.13
N TYR A 172 -2.92 13.00 0.82
CA TYR A 172 -3.05 14.23 1.61
C TYR A 172 -2.61 14.12 3.09
N SER A 173 -2.08 12.98 3.52
CA SER A 173 -1.52 12.81 4.86
C SER A 173 -0.19 13.55 5.01
N LEU A 174 0.04 14.14 6.18
CA LEU A 174 1.25 14.93 6.47
C LEU A 174 1.88 14.52 7.81
N SER A 175 3.20 14.38 7.84
CA SER A 175 3.97 14.44 9.09
C SER A 175 4.10 15.89 9.59
N ALA A 176 4.23 16.03 10.91
CA ALA A 176 4.49 17.32 11.55
C ALA A 176 5.88 17.86 11.20
N ASP A 177 6.86 16.97 11.09
CA ASP A 177 8.26 17.26 10.85
C ASP A 177 8.81 16.30 9.78
N PRO A 178 8.98 16.77 8.53
CA PRO A 178 9.50 15.95 7.42
C PRO A 178 10.92 15.41 7.63
N ASP A 179 11.74 16.08 8.45
CA ASP A 179 13.11 15.65 8.70
C ASP A 179 13.15 14.50 9.71
N LYS A 180 12.21 14.48 10.65
CA LYS A 180 12.04 13.36 11.61
C LYS A 180 11.21 12.22 11.03
N ALA A 181 10.37 12.47 10.02
CA ALA A 181 9.44 11.49 9.46
C ALA A 181 10.07 10.15 9.04
N PRO A 182 11.27 10.08 8.42
CA PRO A 182 11.91 8.81 8.11
C PRO A 182 12.10 7.89 9.32
N LYS A 183 12.53 8.47 10.44
CA LYS A 183 12.74 7.72 11.67
C LYS A 183 11.41 7.40 12.37
N ASP A 184 10.50 8.36 12.37
CA ASP A 184 9.26 8.32 13.16
C ASP A 184 8.12 7.57 12.48
N PHE A 185 8.21 7.30 11.17
CA PHE A 185 7.14 6.67 10.40
C PHE A 185 7.60 5.65 9.35
N TYR A 186 8.78 5.82 8.72
CA TYR A 186 9.16 5.02 7.53
C TYR A 186 9.81 3.68 7.86
N THR A 187 9.18 2.96 8.79
CA THR A 187 9.53 1.57 9.10
C THR A 187 8.28 0.72 9.14
N SER A 188 8.40 -0.55 8.79
CA SER A 188 7.23 -1.43 8.65
C SER A 188 6.39 -1.54 9.94
N LYS A 189 7.04 -1.50 11.11
CA LYS A 189 6.34 -1.55 12.40
C LYS A 189 5.67 -0.24 12.77
N GLN A 190 6.34 0.87 12.53
CA GLN A 190 5.84 2.18 12.95
C GLN A 190 4.69 2.66 12.07
N ASP A 191 4.77 2.34 10.78
CA ASP A 191 3.67 2.40 9.83
C ASP A 191 2.45 1.60 10.33
N ALA A 192 2.63 0.31 10.67
CA ALA A 192 1.54 -0.52 11.18
C ALA A 192 0.91 0.01 12.48
N LYS A 193 1.73 0.48 13.43
CA LYS A 193 1.24 1.14 14.66
C LYS A 193 0.40 2.38 14.35
N THR A 194 0.83 3.17 13.38
CA THR A 194 0.11 4.38 12.95
C THR A 194 -1.25 4.03 12.38
N PHE A 195 -1.31 3.06 11.46
CA PHE A 195 -2.58 2.58 10.89
C PHE A 195 -3.49 1.96 11.94
N ALA A 196 -2.98 1.10 12.83
CA ALA A 196 -3.76 0.56 13.95
C ALA A 196 -4.34 1.68 14.82
N LYS A 197 -3.55 2.72 15.11
CA LYS A 197 -4.04 3.88 15.86
C LYS A 197 -5.12 4.66 15.12
N VAL A 198 -4.98 4.88 13.81
CA VAL A 198 -6.03 5.50 12.99
C VAL A 198 -7.33 4.70 13.05
N ILE A 199 -7.25 3.39 12.86
CA ILE A 199 -8.42 2.49 12.89
C ILE A 199 -9.12 2.58 14.24
N GLN A 200 -8.37 2.50 15.34
CA GLN A 200 -8.92 2.63 16.69
C GLN A 200 -9.59 3.98 16.92
N LEU A 201 -8.99 5.09 16.47
CA LEU A 201 -9.55 6.43 16.59
C LEU A 201 -10.80 6.63 15.73
N TYR A 202 -10.84 6.02 14.54
CA TYR A 202 -12.01 6.05 13.67
C TYR A 202 -13.17 5.27 14.31
N LEU A 203 -12.93 4.04 14.74
CA LEU A 203 -13.94 3.20 15.38
C LEU A 203 -14.51 3.85 16.64
N SER A 204 -13.69 4.52 17.46
CA SER A 204 -14.18 5.22 18.66
C SER A 204 -15.13 6.39 18.38
N LYS A 205 -15.18 6.87 17.13
CA LYS A 205 -16.04 7.96 16.67
C LYS A 205 -17.14 7.49 15.71
N SER A 206 -17.16 6.20 15.37
CA SER A 206 -18.13 5.64 14.42
C SER A 206 -19.48 5.48 15.08
N ASP A 207 -20.56 5.74 14.33
CA ASP A 207 -21.93 5.46 14.76
C ASP A 207 -22.26 3.95 14.70
N ARG A 208 -21.40 3.14 14.08
CA ARG A 208 -21.52 1.67 14.08
C ARG A 208 -21.10 1.11 15.43
N LYS A 209 -22.02 0.45 16.12
CA LYS A 209 -21.73 -0.25 17.38
C LYS A 209 -21.07 -1.60 17.08
N ASP A 210 -19.83 -1.76 17.50
CA ASP A 210 -19.04 -2.99 17.43
C ASP A 210 -19.05 -3.71 16.05
N PRO A 211 -18.76 -3.01 14.94
CA PRO A 211 -18.83 -3.61 13.61
C PRO A 211 -17.71 -4.66 13.40
N PRO A 212 -17.95 -5.72 12.60
CA PRO A 212 -16.89 -6.60 12.14
C PRO A 212 -15.83 -5.82 11.35
N VAL A 213 -14.57 -5.86 11.80
CA VAL A 213 -13.46 -5.11 11.18
C VAL A 213 -12.74 -5.95 10.14
N TRP A 214 -12.58 -5.42 8.94
CA TRP A 214 -11.80 -6.02 7.86
C TRP A 214 -10.67 -5.10 7.42
N LEU A 215 -9.54 -5.68 7.00
CA LEU A 215 -8.43 -4.94 6.41
C LEU A 215 -8.32 -5.29 4.93
N VAL A 216 -8.07 -4.28 4.10
CA VAL A 216 -7.88 -4.42 2.66
C VAL A 216 -6.57 -3.74 2.26
N GLY A 217 -5.60 -4.53 1.84
CA GLY A 217 -4.25 -4.03 1.52
C GLY A 217 -3.78 -4.45 0.15
N GLU A 218 -3.21 -3.52 -0.62
CA GLU A 218 -2.60 -3.81 -1.91
C GLU A 218 -1.07 -3.76 -1.85
N SER A 219 -0.35 -4.65 -2.54
CA SER A 219 1.11 -4.60 -2.64
C SER A 219 1.77 -4.76 -1.26
N TYR A 220 2.68 -3.87 -0.88
CA TYR A 220 3.18 -3.73 0.50
C TYR A 220 2.05 -3.65 1.56
N GLY A 221 0.85 -3.22 1.17
CA GLY A 221 -0.38 -3.29 1.97
C GLY A 221 -0.70 -4.70 2.50
N GLY A 222 -0.21 -5.76 1.85
CA GLY A 222 -0.29 -7.14 2.35
C GLY A 222 0.44 -7.33 3.69
N LEU A 223 1.76 -7.06 3.71
CA LEU A 223 2.57 -7.07 4.93
C LEU A 223 2.01 -6.09 5.96
N ARG A 224 1.67 -4.87 5.54
CA ARG A 224 1.05 -3.87 6.43
C ARG A 224 -0.21 -4.43 7.10
N SER A 225 -1.12 -5.06 6.36
CA SER A 225 -2.37 -5.61 6.92
C SER A 225 -2.11 -6.64 8.02
N ILE A 226 -1.11 -7.51 7.82
CA ILE A 226 -0.70 -8.50 8.83
C ILE A 226 -0.20 -7.80 10.10
N LEU A 227 0.66 -6.80 9.94
CA LEU A 227 1.25 -6.07 11.06
C LEU A 227 0.20 -5.23 11.81
N VAL A 228 -0.70 -4.57 11.08
CA VAL A 228 -1.82 -3.79 11.63
C VAL A 228 -2.77 -4.69 12.42
N ALA A 229 -3.19 -5.83 11.86
CA ALA A 229 -4.03 -6.80 12.58
C ALA A 229 -3.37 -7.27 13.89
N ASN A 230 -2.06 -7.53 13.86
CA ASN A 230 -1.31 -7.90 15.05
C ASN A 230 -1.20 -6.77 16.08
N ASP A 231 -1.05 -5.52 15.66
CA ASP A 231 -0.98 -4.36 16.56
C ASP A 231 -2.34 -4.03 17.19
N LEU A 232 -3.41 -4.05 16.38
CA LEU A 232 -4.81 -3.94 16.82
C LEU A 232 -5.12 -4.96 17.92
N GLN A 233 -4.79 -6.24 17.69
CA GLN A 233 -5.07 -7.31 18.65
C GLN A 233 -4.24 -7.16 19.93
N LYS A 234 -2.94 -6.82 19.82
CA LYS A 234 -2.03 -6.78 20.98
C LYS A 234 -2.20 -5.54 21.85
N ASN A 235 -2.38 -4.38 21.24
CA ASN A 235 -2.27 -3.09 21.93
C ASN A 235 -3.63 -2.41 22.10
N GLN A 236 -4.65 -2.80 21.32
CA GLN A 236 -5.94 -2.12 21.27
C GLN A 236 -7.12 -3.07 21.54
N ASN A 237 -6.86 -4.37 21.72
CA ASN A 237 -7.87 -5.41 21.93
C ASN A 237 -8.94 -5.47 20.82
N ILE A 238 -8.58 -5.05 19.61
CA ILE A 238 -9.46 -5.09 18.45
C ILE A 238 -9.09 -6.32 17.61
N PHE A 239 -10.05 -7.19 17.39
CA PHE A 239 -9.90 -8.36 16.53
C PHE A 239 -10.40 -8.04 15.12
N VAL A 240 -9.60 -8.41 14.12
CA VAL A 240 -10.04 -8.36 12.73
C VAL A 240 -10.74 -9.66 12.35
N ARG A 241 -11.80 -9.53 11.57
CA ARG A 241 -12.60 -10.64 11.07
C ARG A 241 -11.96 -11.30 9.84
N GLY A 242 -11.27 -10.51 9.04
CA GLY A 242 -10.42 -11.03 7.97
C GLY A 242 -9.54 -9.98 7.33
N ILE A 243 -8.67 -10.46 6.46
CA ILE A 243 -7.79 -9.64 5.62
C ILE A 243 -8.04 -10.01 4.16
N ILE A 244 -8.24 -8.99 3.34
CA ILE A 244 -8.30 -9.07 1.88
C ILE A 244 -7.02 -8.43 1.34
N MET A 245 -6.29 -9.16 0.52
CA MET A 245 -5.01 -8.74 -0.04
C MET A 245 -5.10 -8.71 -1.56
N ILE A 246 -4.67 -7.62 -2.19
CA ILE A 246 -4.64 -7.46 -3.64
C ILE A 246 -3.17 -7.35 -4.08
N SER A 247 -2.71 -8.28 -4.91
CA SER A 247 -1.31 -8.43 -5.32
C SER A 247 -0.30 -8.21 -4.17
N PRO A 248 -0.41 -8.92 -3.03
CA PRO A 248 0.35 -8.60 -1.84
C PRO A 248 1.83 -8.97 -1.90
N ALA A 249 2.65 -8.07 -1.35
CA ALA A 249 3.92 -8.42 -0.74
C ALA A 249 3.67 -8.92 0.69
N ILE A 250 3.76 -10.22 0.93
CA ILE A 250 3.63 -10.82 2.27
C ILE A 250 4.99 -10.95 2.96
N GLU A 251 6.00 -11.33 2.19
CA GLU A 251 7.40 -11.46 2.63
C GLU A 251 8.28 -10.69 1.65
N MET A 252 8.89 -9.59 2.11
CA MET A 252 9.71 -8.72 1.24
C MET A 252 10.90 -9.47 0.64
N GLY A 253 11.48 -10.42 1.38
CA GLY A 253 12.58 -11.24 0.89
C GLY A 253 12.20 -12.19 -0.26
N PHE A 254 10.92 -12.40 -0.57
CA PHE A 254 10.50 -13.17 -1.74
C PHE A 254 10.36 -12.33 -3.00
N LEU A 255 10.53 -11.02 -2.90
CA LEU A 255 10.51 -10.08 -4.02
C LEU A 255 11.92 -9.68 -4.46
N ASP A 256 12.91 -9.85 -3.58
CA ASP A 256 14.32 -9.61 -3.90
C ASP A 256 14.92 -10.84 -4.59
N GLN A 257 15.24 -10.69 -5.87
CA GLN A 257 15.82 -11.73 -6.73
C GLN A 257 17.35 -11.84 -6.63
N SER A 258 18.00 -10.86 -6.00
CA SER A 258 19.45 -10.80 -5.86
C SER A 258 19.93 -12.01 -5.07
N ASP A 259 20.67 -12.90 -5.74
CA ASP A 259 21.17 -14.16 -5.17
C ASP A 259 20.08 -15.02 -4.49
N ASN A 260 18.84 -14.96 -5.00
CA ASN A 260 17.68 -15.61 -4.39
C ASN A 260 16.93 -16.51 -5.39
N PRO A 261 17.32 -17.79 -5.51
CA PRO A 261 16.68 -18.74 -6.42
C PRO A 261 15.18 -18.92 -6.19
N MET A 262 14.68 -18.73 -4.97
CA MET A 262 13.25 -18.83 -4.68
C MET A 262 12.47 -17.67 -5.31
N ALA A 263 12.96 -16.43 -5.14
CA ALA A 263 12.35 -15.26 -5.79
C ALA A 263 12.43 -15.36 -7.33
N ASN A 264 13.51 -15.92 -7.86
CA ASN A 264 13.68 -16.22 -9.29
C ASN A 264 12.69 -17.30 -9.79
N ALA A 265 12.40 -18.32 -8.98
CA ALA A 265 11.35 -19.27 -9.32
C ALA A 265 9.95 -18.66 -9.26
N PHE A 266 9.68 -17.78 -8.29
CA PHE A 266 8.36 -17.16 -8.13
C PHE A 266 7.97 -16.24 -9.28
N ILE A 267 8.91 -15.59 -9.97
CA ILE A 267 8.58 -14.69 -11.08
C ILE A 267 8.15 -15.44 -12.35
N LEU A 268 8.69 -16.66 -12.55
CA LEU A 268 8.58 -17.39 -13.80
C LEU A 268 7.12 -17.70 -14.21
N PRO A 269 6.22 -18.11 -13.31
CA PRO A 269 4.82 -18.34 -13.67
C PRO A 269 4.12 -17.11 -14.26
N SER A 270 4.45 -15.90 -13.81
CA SER A 270 3.89 -14.66 -14.37
C SER A 270 4.39 -14.40 -15.79
N TYR A 271 5.66 -14.68 -16.11
CA TYR A 271 6.17 -14.63 -17.49
C TYR A 271 5.43 -15.61 -18.41
N ILE A 272 5.29 -16.86 -17.96
CA ILE A 272 4.61 -17.90 -18.72
C ILE A 272 3.15 -17.51 -18.94
N ALA A 273 2.47 -17.02 -17.90
CA ALA A 273 1.10 -16.54 -17.99
C ALA A 273 0.95 -15.41 -19.02
N SER A 274 1.85 -14.43 -19.02
CA SER A 274 1.81 -13.34 -20.00
C SER A 274 2.07 -13.80 -21.43
N HIS A 275 2.93 -14.80 -21.64
CA HIS A 275 3.14 -15.39 -22.96
C HIS A 275 1.90 -16.17 -23.44
N LEU A 276 1.30 -16.96 -22.55
CA LEU A 276 0.07 -17.68 -22.82
C LEU A 276 -1.10 -16.75 -23.13
N GLU A 277 -1.21 -15.61 -22.44
CA GLU A 277 -2.22 -14.59 -22.76
C GLU A 277 -2.01 -14.01 -24.16
N LYS A 278 -0.78 -13.59 -24.49
CA LYS A 278 -0.45 -13.04 -25.83
C LYS A 278 -0.71 -14.03 -26.96
N THR A 279 -0.58 -15.32 -26.68
CA THR A 279 -0.82 -16.41 -27.64
C THR A 279 -2.23 -17.03 -27.53
N GLN A 280 -3.13 -16.43 -26.76
CA GLN A 280 -4.53 -16.85 -26.57
C GLN A 280 -4.68 -18.30 -26.06
N GLN A 281 -3.75 -18.71 -25.20
CA GLN A 281 -3.62 -20.05 -24.66
C GLN A 281 -3.79 -20.12 -23.14
N LEU A 282 -4.03 -19.00 -22.47
CA LEU A 282 -4.16 -18.92 -21.02
C LEU A 282 -5.37 -19.69 -20.51
N THR A 283 -5.15 -20.61 -19.57
CA THR A 283 -6.18 -21.36 -18.85
C THR A 283 -5.70 -21.64 -17.43
N ASP A 284 -6.62 -21.87 -16.49
CA ASP A 284 -6.29 -22.18 -15.10
C ASP A 284 -5.36 -23.39 -14.96
N ASP A 285 -5.53 -24.41 -15.80
CA ASP A 285 -4.69 -25.61 -15.76
C ASP A 285 -3.26 -25.31 -16.22
N LYS A 286 -3.07 -24.51 -17.28
CA LYS A 286 -1.73 -24.07 -17.68
C LYS A 286 -1.06 -23.18 -16.65
N ILE A 287 -1.82 -22.42 -15.87
CA ILE A 287 -1.27 -21.64 -14.74
C ILE A 287 -0.77 -22.56 -13.62
N LYS A 288 -1.52 -23.62 -13.30
CA LYS A 288 -1.05 -24.64 -12.35
C LYS A 288 0.20 -25.34 -12.87
N GLU A 289 0.23 -25.70 -14.15
CA GLU A 289 1.42 -26.28 -14.80
C GLU A 289 2.62 -25.33 -14.74
N ALA A 290 2.42 -24.03 -14.99
CA ALA A 290 3.48 -23.03 -14.89
C ALA A 290 4.04 -22.92 -13.47
N TYR A 291 3.17 -22.91 -12.45
CA TYR A 291 3.60 -22.94 -11.05
C TYR A 291 4.36 -24.22 -10.71
N HIS A 292 3.86 -25.39 -11.11
CA HIS A 292 4.51 -26.67 -10.86
C HIS A 292 5.89 -26.76 -11.53
N TYR A 293 5.99 -26.35 -12.80
CA TYR A 293 7.26 -26.29 -13.52
C TYR A 293 8.26 -25.36 -12.82
N ALA A 294 7.82 -24.17 -12.40
CA ALA A 294 8.66 -23.19 -11.74
C ALA A 294 9.22 -23.71 -10.41
N MET A 295 8.37 -24.32 -9.57
CA MET A 295 8.74 -24.75 -8.23
C MET A 295 9.47 -26.09 -8.18
N ASN A 296 9.39 -26.90 -9.24
CA ASN A 296 10.05 -28.19 -9.33
C ASN A 296 11.21 -28.12 -10.32
N ASP A 297 10.95 -28.32 -11.61
CA ASP A 297 11.97 -28.53 -12.64
C ASP A 297 12.89 -27.32 -12.79
N TYR A 298 12.33 -26.12 -12.87
CA TYR A 298 13.11 -24.88 -13.02
C TYR A 298 13.95 -24.60 -11.79
N LEU A 299 13.34 -24.56 -10.60
CA LEU A 299 14.06 -24.29 -9.35
C LEU A 299 15.19 -25.30 -9.12
N ALA A 300 14.94 -26.59 -9.32
CA ALA A 300 15.95 -27.64 -9.17
C ALA A 300 17.13 -27.47 -10.15
N LYS A 301 16.87 -26.97 -11.36
CA LYS A 301 17.93 -26.67 -12.35
C LYS A 301 18.76 -25.44 -11.93
N ILE A 302 18.13 -24.33 -11.53
CA ILE A 302 18.86 -23.07 -11.29
C ILE A 302 19.64 -23.03 -9.97
N ILE A 303 19.34 -23.91 -9.00
CA ILE A 303 20.12 -24.03 -7.75
C ILE A 303 21.39 -24.87 -7.92
N ASN A 304 21.60 -25.48 -9.08
CA ASN A 304 22.76 -26.30 -9.42
C ASN A 304 23.50 -25.72 -10.64
N PRO A 305 24.79 -26.04 -10.83
CA PRO A 305 25.46 -25.77 -12.10
C PRO A 305 24.75 -26.51 -13.25
N ILE A 306 24.29 -25.77 -14.26
CA ILE A 306 23.63 -26.36 -15.44
C ILE A 306 24.72 -26.93 -16.37
N PRO A 307 24.75 -28.26 -16.65
CA PRO A 307 25.74 -28.87 -17.53
C PRO A 307 25.71 -28.25 -18.93
N THR A 308 26.87 -28.02 -19.54
CA THR A 308 26.96 -27.40 -20.88
C THR A 308 26.17 -28.16 -21.95
N SER A 309 26.07 -29.50 -21.83
CA SER A 309 25.26 -30.33 -22.73
C SER A 309 23.76 -30.02 -22.68
N ASP A 310 23.28 -29.52 -21.53
CA ASP A 310 21.86 -29.38 -21.24
C ASP A 310 21.39 -27.92 -21.37
N GLN A 311 22.32 -26.97 -21.30
CA GLN A 311 22.06 -25.52 -21.35
C GLN A 311 21.20 -25.13 -22.54
N GLN A 312 21.57 -25.55 -23.75
CA GLN A 312 20.86 -25.15 -24.96
C GLN A 312 19.39 -25.61 -24.94
N ASN A 313 19.15 -26.87 -24.57
CA ASN A 313 17.80 -27.42 -24.50
C ASN A 313 16.97 -26.73 -23.42
N PHE A 314 17.56 -26.44 -22.26
CA PHE A 314 16.89 -25.75 -21.18
C PHE A 314 16.54 -24.29 -21.53
N TYR A 315 17.45 -23.58 -22.20
CA TYR A 315 17.19 -22.21 -22.64
C TYR A 315 16.12 -22.16 -23.73
N GLN A 316 16.10 -23.13 -24.66
CA GLN A 316 15.04 -23.26 -25.65
C GLN A 316 13.69 -23.59 -25.01
N GLU A 317 13.66 -24.48 -24.01
CA GLU A 317 12.46 -24.78 -23.23
C GLU A 317 11.90 -23.52 -22.55
N LEU A 318 12.75 -22.74 -21.88
CA LEU A 318 12.34 -21.49 -21.25
C LEU A 318 11.86 -20.46 -22.29
N SER A 319 12.50 -20.42 -23.45
CA SER A 319 12.12 -19.54 -24.56
C SER A 319 10.70 -19.84 -25.04
N GLN A 320 10.38 -21.13 -25.24
CA GLN A 320 9.03 -21.56 -25.63
C GLN A 320 7.97 -21.25 -24.57
N LYS A 321 8.33 -21.35 -23.28
CA LYS A 321 7.37 -21.10 -22.18
C LYS A 321 7.13 -19.61 -21.93
N THR A 322 8.17 -18.78 -22.03
CA THR A 322 8.13 -17.35 -21.65
C THR A 322 7.97 -16.40 -22.83
N GLY A 323 8.22 -16.88 -24.06
CA GLY A 323 8.29 -16.04 -25.25
C GLY A 323 9.54 -15.16 -25.32
N LEU A 324 10.48 -15.28 -24.39
CA LEU A 324 11.76 -14.56 -24.44
C LEU A 324 12.69 -15.23 -25.47
N PRO A 325 13.49 -14.46 -26.23
CA PRO A 325 14.53 -15.00 -27.08
C PRO A 325 15.52 -15.91 -26.32
N THR A 326 15.93 -17.01 -26.95
CA THR A 326 16.84 -17.98 -26.33
C THR A 326 18.19 -17.34 -25.97
N GLU A 327 18.64 -16.38 -26.77
CA GLU A 327 19.89 -15.64 -26.58
C GLU A 327 19.85 -14.78 -25.31
N ILE A 328 18.72 -14.12 -25.04
CA ILE A 328 18.51 -13.34 -23.81
C ILE A 328 18.49 -14.30 -22.60
N ILE A 329 17.76 -15.40 -22.69
CA ILE A 329 17.74 -16.41 -21.60
C ILE A 329 19.16 -16.93 -21.32
N ALA A 330 19.96 -17.18 -22.35
CA ALA A 330 21.33 -17.63 -22.21
C ALA A 330 22.25 -16.56 -21.58
N GLN A 331 22.11 -15.29 -21.97
CA GLN A 331 22.85 -14.17 -21.37
C GLN A 331 22.58 -14.05 -19.87
N HIS A 332 21.32 -14.25 -19.48
CA HIS A 332 20.87 -14.25 -18.09
C HIS A 332 21.05 -15.59 -17.37
N LYS A 333 21.63 -16.60 -18.03
CA LYS A 333 21.84 -17.96 -17.49
C LYS A 333 20.57 -18.55 -16.85
N ALA A 334 19.44 -18.39 -17.53
CA ALA A 334 18.11 -18.80 -17.10
C ALA A 334 17.54 -18.10 -15.84
N VAL A 335 18.21 -17.10 -15.27
CA VAL A 335 17.71 -16.30 -14.14
C VAL A 335 17.16 -14.98 -14.67
N LEU A 336 15.83 -14.91 -14.83
CA LEU A 336 15.18 -13.81 -15.54
C LEU A 336 14.91 -12.63 -14.61
N ASP A 337 15.74 -11.58 -14.70
CA ASP A 337 15.48 -10.31 -14.01
C ASP A 337 14.44 -9.50 -14.80
N PRO A 338 13.22 -9.29 -14.26
CA PRO A 338 12.20 -8.49 -14.92
C PRO A 338 12.58 -7.03 -15.09
N SER A 339 13.57 -6.52 -14.36
CA SER A 339 14.08 -5.15 -14.48
C SER A 339 15.20 -5.00 -15.51
N ALA A 340 15.71 -6.09 -16.09
CA ALA A 340 16.78 -6.01 -17.09
C ALA A 340 16.30 -5.33 -18.38
N HIS A 341 17.18 -4.56 -19.02
CA HIS A 341 16.82 -3.76 -20.20
C HIS A 341 16.40 -4.64 -21.38
N ASP A 342 17.19 -5.63 -21.75
CA ASP A 342 16.89 -6.60 -22.82
C ASP A 342 15.63 -7.47 -22.55
N ILE A 343 15.22 -7.61 -21.29
CA ILE A 343 13.97 -8.27 -20.89
C ILE A 343 12.76 -7.32 -20.88
N ARG A 344 12.96 -6.01 -20.80
CA ARG A 344 11.85 -5.03 -20.80
C ARG A 344 11.68 -4.32 -22.12
N SER A 345 12.77 -3.93 -22.76
CA SER A 345 12.87 -3.26 -24.05
C SER A 345 13.08 -4.30 -25.14
N ARG A 346 12.06 -4.55 -25.94
CA ARG A 346 12.14 -5.46 -27.10
C ARG A 346 11.25 -4.99 -28.22
N ASP A 347 11.71 -5.16 -29.46
CA ASP A 347 10.93 -4.84 -30.66
C ASP A 347 10.36 -3.40 -30.67
N GLY A 348 11.13 -2.45 -30.10
CA GLY A 348 10.71 -1.05 -29.93
C GLY A 348 9.59 -0.85 -28.90
N LYS A 349 9.32 -1.84 -28.06
CA LYS A 349 8.31 -1.82 -27.00
C LYS A 349 8.95 -1.96 -25.63
N LEU A 350 8.43 -1.18 -24.68
CA LEU A 350 8.79 -1.27 -23.28
C LEU A 350 7.67 -1.98 -22.50
N HIS A 351 7.99 -3.13 -21.92
CA HIS A 351 7.09 -3.93 -21.09
C HIS A 351 7.02 -3.41 -19.65
N SER A 352 5.80 -3.42 -19.09
CA SER A 352 5.58 -3.05 -17.69
C SER A 352 5.94 -4.18 -16.73
N LEU A 353 6.45 -3.80 -15.55
CA LEU A 353 6.63 -4.71 -14.42
C LEU A 353 5.29 -4.99 -13.72
N TYR A 354 4.41 -4.00 -13.71
CA TYR A 354 3.12 -4.07 -13.03
C TYR A 354 2.08 -4.84 -13.85
N ASP A 355 2.26 -4.99 -15.17
CA ASP A 355 1.51 -5.94 -16.00
C ASP A 355 2.32 -6.23 -17.27
N TYR A 356 2.93 -7.40 -17.36
CA TYR A 356 3.85 -7.73 -18.47
C TYR A 356 3.18 -7.88 -19.85
N THR A 357 1.84 -7.87 -19.89
CA THR A 357 1.08 -7.81 -21.13
C THR A 357 0.92 -6.39 -21.65
N LEU A 358 1.11 -5.38 -20.79
CA LEU A 358 1.05 -3.97 -21.17
C LEU A 358 2.40 -3.48 -21.68
N THR A 359 2.34 -2.71 -22.78
CA THR A 359 3.50 -2.12 -23.43
C THR A 359 3.22 -0.69 -23.84
N ILE A 360 4.27 0.13 -23.87
CA ILE A 360 4.32 1.39 -24.62
C ILE A 360 5.40 1.29 -25.70
N ASN A 361 5.49 2.29 -26.59
CA ASN A 361 6.70 2.45 -27.39
C ASN A 361 7.85 2.80 -26.46
N ASP A 362 8.98 2.12 -26.61
CA ASP A 362 10.16 2.42 -25.81
C ASP A 362 10.76 3.77 -26.26
N PRO A 363 10.90 4.78 -25.39
CA PRO A 363 11.58 6.01 -25.72
C PRO A 363 13.11 5.88 -25.82
N TYR A 364 13.70 4.82 -25.25
CA TYR A 364 15.15 4.59 -25.20
C TYR A 364 15.53 3.13 -25.55
N PRO A 365 15.14 2.61 -26.74
CA PRO A 365 15.34 1.20 -27.10
C PRO A 365 16.81 0.81 -27.32
N ASP A 366 17.67 1.78 -27.65
CA ASP A 366 19.12 1.57 -27.86
C ASP A 366 19.94 1.70 -26.56
N GLY A 367 19.27 1.88 -25.42
CA GLY A 367 19.90 1.99 -24.11
C GLY A 367 20.58 0.68 -23.68
N THR A 368 21.46 0.79 -22.69
CA THR A 368 22.08 -0.39 -22.04
C THR A 368 21.47 -0.69 -20.67
N ASN A 369 20.63 0.21 -20.16
CA ASN A 369 19.92 0.10 -18.89
C ASN A 369 18.53 0.78 -19.00
N ASN A 370 17.75 0.71 -17.92
CA ASN A 370 16.39 1.27 -17.85
C ASN A 370 16.32 2.61 -17.09
N GLU A 371 17.43 3.31 -16.86
CA GLU A 371 17.45 4.52 -16.02
C GLU A 371 16.57 5.64 -16.59
N ASP A 372 16.57 5.80 -17.92
CA ASP A 372 15.72 6.77 -18.62
C ASP A 372 14.36 6.18 -19.05
N SER A 373 14.20 4.86 -18.96
CA SER A 373 12.98 4.17 -19.40
C SER A 373 11.88 4.24 -18.32
N PRO A 374 10.70 4.84 -18.62
CA PRO A 374 9.64 4.98 -17.63
C PRO A 374 8.99 3.64 -17.30
N GLU A 375 8.48 3.47 -16.08
CA GLU A 375 7.57 2.35 -15.79
C GLU A 375 6.19 2.67 -16.43
N PRO A 376 5.71 1.87 -17.41
CA PRO A 376 4.53 2.24 -18.22
C PRO A 376 3.22 2.43 -17.43
N VAL A 377 3.05 1.74 -16.31
CA VAL A 377 1.86 1.85 -15.45
C VAL A 377 2.04 3.02 -14.48
N LEU A 378 3.11 3.05 -13.69
CA LEU A 378 3.27 4.04 -12.62
C LEU A 378 3.56 5.46 -13.11
N SER A 379 4.37 5.57 -14.17
CA SER A 379 4.70 6.85 -14.80
C SER A 379 3.71 7.23 -15.91
N GLY A 380 2.99 6.25 -16.45
CA GLY A 380 1.96 6.43 -17.47
C GLY A 380 0.56 6.54 -16.87
N PHE A 381 -0.34 5.64 -17.28
CA PHE A 381 -1.77 5.79 -17.03
C PHE A 381 -2.16 5.80 -15.55
N GLY A 382 -1.36 5.17 -14.68
CA GLY A 382 -1.59 5.15 -13.23
C GLY A 382 -1.63 6.55 -12.62
N LYS A 383 -1.00 7.56 -13.23
CA LYS A 383 -1.08 8.96 -12.79
C LYS A 383 -2.50 9.53 -12.82
N ALA A 384 -3.39 8.98 -13.65
CA ALA A 384 -4.79 9.41 -13.73
C ALA A 384 -5.50 9.29 -12.36
N TYR A 385 -5.20 8.25 -11.58
CA TYR A 385 -5.76 8.07 -10.24
C TYR A 385 -5.45 9.23 -9.29
N GLY A 386 -4.31 9.90 -9.43
CA GLY A 386 -3.91 11.01 -8.56
C GLY A 386 -4.65 12.30 -8.93
N GLY A 387 -4.60 12.68 -10.21
CA GLY A 387 -5.23 13.90 -10.70
C GLY A 387 -6.75 13.87 -10.54
N MET A 388 -7.38 12.75 -10.92
CA MET A 388 -8.83 12.60 -10.83
C MET A 388 -9.32 12.47 -9.39
N PHE A 389 -8.52 11.89 -8.48
CA PHE A 389 -8.83 11.89 -7.06
C PHE A 389 -8.77 13.29 -6.46
N ALA A 390 -7.76 14.10 -6.80
CA ALA A 390 -7.69 15.48 -6.34
C ALA A 390 -8.93 16.29 -6.75
N THR A 391 -9.37 16.14 -8.00
CA THR A 391 -10.61 16.77 -8.49
C THR A 391 -11.85 16.23 -7.77
N TYR A 392 -11.94 14.91 -7.60
CA TYR A 392 -13.04 14.26 -6.88
C TYR A 392 -13.13 14.72 -5.41
N ALA A 393 -12.01 14.75 -4.70
CA ALA A 393 -11.95 15.21 -3.32
C ALA A 393 -12.38 16.67 -3.18
N ALA A 394 -11.90 17.56 -4.06
CA ALA A 394 -12.26 18.97 -4.02
C ALA A 394 -13.72 19.22 -4.41
N GLN A 395 -14.22 18.58 -5.48
CA GLN A 395 -15.51 18.91 -6.09
C GLN A 395 -16.67 18.10 -5.50
N GLU A 396 -16.52 16.79 -5.30
CA GLU A 396 -17.61 15.93 -4.85
C GLU A 396 -17.59 15.73 -3.34
N LEU A 397 -16.40 15.53 -2.75
CA LEU A 397 -16.24 15.36 -1.30
C LEU A 397 -16.16 16.70 -0.56
N LYS A 398 -16.06 17.81 -1.30
CA LYS A 398 -15.96 19.19 -0.77
C LYS A 398 -14.76 19.41 0.15
N PHE A 399 -13.65 18.71 -0.09
CA PHE A 399 -12.40 18.83 0.66
C PHE A 399 -11.32 19.56 -0.18
N PRO A 400 -11.44 20.87 -0.44
CA PRO A 400 -10.46 21.60 -1.24
C PRO A 400 -9.19 21.89 -0.43
N THR A 401 -8.03 21.56 -1.01
CA THR A 401 -6.72 21.88 -0.46
C THR A 401 -5.77 22.35 -1.56
N PRO A 402 -4.84 23.29 -1.28
CA PRO A 402 -3.79 23.67 -2.22
C PRO A 402 -2.71 22.60 -2.38
N LEU A 403 -2.75 21.51 -1.61
CA LEU A 403 -1.78 20.41 -1.73
C LEU A 403 -1.99 19.61 -3.01
N THR A 404 -0.89 19.23 -3.64
CA THR A 404 -0.91 18.17 -4.66
C THR A 404 -1.20 16.84 -3.99
N TYR A 405 -2.16 16.07 -4.51
CA TYR A 405 -2.39 14.72 -4.03
C TYR A 405 -1.21 13.82 -4.41
N ASN A 406 -0.39 13.44 -3.43
CA ASN A 406 0.83 12.67 -3.66
C ASN A 406 0.52 11.18 -3.83
N LEU A 407 0.07 10.81 -5.02
CA LEU A 407 -0.36 9.44 -5.33
C LEU A 407 0.68 8.39 -4.99
N LEU A 408 1.96 8.65 -5.29
CA LEU A 408 3.07 7.74 -5.03
C LEU A 408 4.36 8.53 -4.73
N ASN A 409 4.78 8.49 -3.47
CA ASN A 409 5.94 9.20 -2.96
C ASN A 409 7.23 8.35 -3.06
N MET A 410 7.89 8.38 -4.21
CA MET A 410 9.15 7.63 -4.43
C MET A 410 10.33 8.09 -3.54
N PRO A 411 10.50 9.39 -3.23
CA PRO A 411 11.52 9.82 -2.26
C PRO A 411 11.30 9.28 -0.83
N LEU A 412 10.05 9.04 -0.43
CA LEU A 412 9.73 8.32 0.82
C LEU A 412 10.06 6.83 0.67
N ASN A 413 9.64 6.22 -0.44
CA ASN A 413 9.86 4.80 -0.73
C ASN A 413 11.35 4.42 -0.61
N SER A 414 12.25 5.23 -1.18
CA SER A 414 13.70 4.99 -1.13
C SER A 414 14.32 5.11 0.27
N LYS A 415 13.63 5.75 1.21
CA LYS A 415 14.05 5.88 2.62
C LYS A 415 13.40 4.82 3.52
N TRP A 416 12.56 3.95 2.98
CA TRP A 416 11.80 2.99 3.76
C TRP A 416 12.70 1.90 4.35
N SER A 417 12.54 1.63 5.65
CA SER A 417 13.18 0.47 6.28
C SER A 417 12.22 -0.69 6.44
N TYR A 418 12.56 -1.80 5.78
CA TYR A 418 11.91 -3.10 5.97
C TYR A 418 12.47 -3.88 7.16
N THR A 419 13.45 -3.34 7.88
CA THR A 419 14.10 -4.02 9.01
C THR A 419 13.56 -3.56 10.36
N ASP A 420 13.59 -4.47 11.33
CA ASP A 420 13.40 -4.19 12.74
C ASP A 420 14.76 -3.97 13.41
N ASN A 421 14.90 -2.85 14.11
CA ASN A 421 16.14 -2.41 14.79
C ASN A 421 17.40 -2.40 13.88
N GLY A 422 17.24 -2.34 12.56
CA GLY A 422 18.33 -2.28 11.59
C GLY A 422 18.95 -3.62 11.18
N PHE A 423 18.45 -4.76 11.70
CA PHE A 423 19.10 -6.07 11.47
C PHE A 423 18.25 -7.06 10.68
N SER A 424 17.01 -7.33 11.12
CA SER A 424 16.18 -8.39 10.54
C SER A 424 15.04 -7.81 9.73
N ILE A 425 14.89 -8.25 8.48
CA ILE A 425 13.71 -7.95 7.67
C ILE A 425 12.46 -8.43 8.41
N VAL A 426 11.43 -7.59 8.46
CA VAL A 426 10.16 -7.92 9.08
C VAL A 426 9.48 -9.04 8.29
N ARG A 427 9.10 -10.12 8.99
CA ARG A 427 8.47 -11.31 8.40
C ARG A 427 6.98 -11.37 8.67
N GLY A 428 6.17 -11.41 7.62
CA GLY A 428 4.71 -11.46 7.71
C GLY A 428 4.15 -12.83 8.06
N MET A 429 4.67 -13.89 7.46
CA MET A 429 4.15 -15.26 7.55
C MET A 429 4.12 -15.83 8.97
N PRO A 430 5.15 -15.67 9.84
CA PRO A 430 5.06 -16.11 11.24
C PRO A 430 3.96 -15.38 12.02
N ILE A 431 3.74 -14.09 11.73
CA ILE A 431 2.73 -13.27 12.39
C ILE A 431 1.34 -13.68 11.92
N LEU A 432 1.14 -13.84 10.61
CA LEU A 432 -0.11 -14.30 10.02
C LEU A 432 -0.52 -15.68 10.53
N ARG A 433 0.42 -16.63 10.62
CA ARG A 433 0.20 -17.95 11.25
C ARG A 433 -0.34 -17.81 12.67
N LYS A 434 0.27 -16.92 13.48
CA LYS A 434 -0.16 -16.68 14.86
C LYS A 434 -1.56 -16.04 14.92
N LEU A 435 -1.83 -15.04 14.09
CA LEU A 435 -3.14 -14.39 14.02
C LEU A 435 -4.24 -15.39 13.68
N MET A 436 -4.07 -16.17 12.62
CA MET A 436 -5.07 -17.15 12.18
C MET A 436 -5.21 -18.34 13.14
N ALA A 437 -4.19 -18.65 13.95
CA ALA A 437 -4.29 -19.65 15.01
C ALA A 437 -5.06 -19.13 16.24
N LEU A 438 -4.82 -17.88 16.64
CA LEU A 438 -5.51 -17.24 17.76
C LEU A 438 -6.96 -16.85 17.42
N ASN A 439 -7.27 -16.67 16.14
CA ASN A 439 -8.58 -16.28 15.64
C ASN A 439 -9.12 -17.37 14.70
N PRO A 440 -9.77 -18.44 15.23
CA PRO A 440 -10.16 -19.61 14.43
C PRO A 440 -11.14 -19.31 13.29
N SER A 441 -11.93 -18.24 13.42
CA SER A 441 -12.87 -17.79 12.39
C SER A 441 -12.28 -16.79 11.40
N MET A 442 -11.08 -16.26 11.65
CA MET A 442 -10.48 -15.24 10.78
C MET A 442 -10.29 -15.77 9.35
N LYS A 443 -10.71 -14.98 8.38
CA LYS A 443 -10.59 -15.28 6.94
C LYS A 443 -9.42 -14.55 6.31
N LEU A 444 -8.80 -15.17 5.31
CA LEU A 444 -7.78 -14.58 4.45
C LEU A 444 -8.22 -14.73 3.00
N PHE A 445 -8.23 -13.63 2.26
CA PHE A 445 -8.49 -13.62 0.83
C PHE A 445 -7.31 -12.94 0.13
N ILE A 446 -6.75 -13.58 -0.87
CA ILE A 446 -5.63 -13.08 -1.66
C ILE A 446 -6.06 -13.09 -3.13
N ALA A 447 -6.08 -11.91 -3.74
CA ALA A 447 -6.26 -11.72 -5.16
C ALA A 447 -4.92 -11.40 -5.81
N HIS A 448 -4.63 -12.00 -6.95
CA HIS A 448 -3.46 -11.67 -7.76
C HIS A 448 -3.85 -11.49 -9.23
N GLY A 449 -3.13 -10.61 -9.92
CA GLY A 449 -3.08 -10.65 -11.37
C GLY A 449 -2.14 -11.73 -11.88
N TYR A 450 -2.49 -12.39 -12.98
CA TYR A 450 -1.62 -13.36 -13.65
C TYR A 450 -0.28 -12.77 -14.11
N PHE A 451 -0.26 -11.49 -14.47
CA PHE A 451 0.86 -10.86 -15.22
C PHE A 451 1.72 -9.95 -14.34
N ASP A 452 1.56 -10.04 -13.03
CA ASP A 452 2.27 -9.24 -12.04
C ASP A 452 3.70 -9.75 -11.87
N LEU A 453 4.69 -8.90 -12.19
CA LEU A 453 6.12 -9.16 -11.98
C LEU A 453 6.67 -8.46 -10.74
N VAL A 454 5.88 -7.64 -10.05
CA VAL A 454 6.30 -6.94 -8.83
C VAL A 454 6.01 -7.79 -7.60
N CYS A 455 4.83 -8.40 -7.56
CA CYS A 455 4.39 -9.31 -6.49
C CYS A 455 3.80 -10.57 -7.11
N PRO A 456 4.63 -11.49 -7.65
CA PRO A 456 4.11 -12.62 -8.41
C PRO A 456 3.27 -13.56 -7.54
N PHE A 457 2.17 -14.05 -8.10
CA PHE A 457 1.18 -14.89 -7.40
C PHE A 457 1.78 -16.17 -6.81
N ALA A 458 2.83 -16.70 -7.44
CA ALA A 458 3.50 -17.92 -7.03
C ALA A 458 4.07 -17.83 -5.61
N SER A 459 4.53 -16.65 -5.18
CA SER A 459 5.01 -16.42 -3.82
C SER A 459 3.90 -16.63 -2.78
N SER A 460 2.69 -16.13 -3.07
CA SER A 460 1.52 -16.30 -2.22
C SER A 460 1.03 -17.74 -2.22
N GLN A 461 0.96 -18.39 -3.38
CA GLN A 461 0.63 -19.82 -3.48
C GLN A 461 1.58 -20.68 -2.64
N TRP A 462 2.88 -20.42 -2.72
CA TRP A 462 3.87 -21.13 -1.92
C TRP A 462 3.68 -20.90 -0.42
N ILE A 463 3.51 -19.64 0.02
CA ILE A 463 3.27 -19.29 1.42
C ILE A 463 2.06 -20.06 1.98
N ILE A 464 0.96 -20.09 1.23
CA ILE A 464 -0.28 -20.79 1.60
C ILE A 464 -0.01 -22.30 1.75
N ASN A 465 0.72 -22.90 0.82
CA ASN A 465 1.09 -24.31 0.89
C ASN A 465 1.95 -24.66 2.12
N GLN A 466 2.70 -23.69 2.66
CA GLN A 466 3.49 -23.85 3.88
C GLN A 466 2.72 -23.54 5.18
N MET A 467 1.45 -23.14 5.10
CA MET A 467 0.67 -22.78 6.29
C MET A 467 0.05 -24.02 6.95
N PRO A 468 0.34 -24.31 8.24
CA PRO A 468 -0.21 -25.47 8.96
C PRO A 468 -1.63 -25.21 9.52
N ILE A 469 -2.38 -24.30 8.93
CA ILE A 469 -3.73 -23.90 9.36
C ILE A 469 -4.77 -24.39 8.36
N ASN A 470 -6.01 -24.54 8.81
CA ASN A 470 -7.11 -24.98 7.95
C ASN A 470 -7.22 -24.10 6.69
N GLN A 471 -6.94 -24.71 5.54
CA GLN A 471 -6.90 -24.07 4.22
C GLN A 471 -8.26 -23.55 3.77
N ASN A 472 -9.37 -24.08 4.30
CA ASN A 472 -10.73 -23.59 3.99
C ASN A 472 -11.00 -22.14 4.47
N ARG A 473 -10.04 -21.52 5.17
CA ARG A 473 -10.10 -20.11 5.60
C ARG A 473 -9.24 -19.19 4.75
N ILE A 474 -8.52 -19.74 3.77
CA ILE A 474 -7.62 -19.01 2.88
C ILE A 474 -8.10 -19.21 1.45
N ASN A 475 -8.48 -18.11 0.81
CA ASN A 475 -8.86 -18.09 -0.60
C ASN A 475 -7.77 -17.40 -1.39
N LEU A 476 -7.16 -18.10 -2.36
CA LEU A 476 -6.31 -17.48 -3.39
C LEU A 476 -7.07 -17.49 -4.72
N LYS A 477 -7.21 -16.33 -5.32
CA LYS A 477 -7.90 -16.12 -6.59
C LYS A 477 -7.00 -15.37 -7.56
N LEU A 478 -6.95 -15.85 -8.80
CA LEU A 478 -6.16 -15.25 -9.87
C LEU A 478 -7.09 -14.60 -10.88
N TYR A 479 -6.69 -13.44 -11.37
CA TYR A 479 -7.49 -12.60 -12.26
C TYR A 479 -6.68 -12.17 -13.46
N LYS A 480 -7.36 -11.90 -14.57
CA LYS A 480 -6.74 -11.30 -15.75
C LYS A 480 -6.23 -9.89 -15.45
N GLY A 481 -4.97 -9.65 -15.73
CA GLY A 481 -4.28 -8.39 -15.43
C GLY A 481 -3.01 -8.63 -14.62
N GLY A 482 -2.29 -7.56 -14.33
CA GLY A 482 -1.14 -7.58 -13.44
C GLY A 482 -1.47 -7.08 -12.02
N HIS A 483 -0.55 -6.33 -11.43
CA HIS A 483 -0.58 -5.82 -10.05
C HIS A 483 -1.88 -5.08 -9.71
N MET A 484 -2.32 -4.18 -10.59
CA MET A 484 -3.59 -3.46 -10.48
C MET A 484 -4.66 -4.21 -11.27
N LEU A 485 -4.94 -5.46 -10.91
CA LEU A 485 -5.85 -6.35 -11.65
C LEU A 485 -7.23 -5.72 -11.91
N TYR A 486 -7.66 -4.79 -11.05
CA TYR A 486 -8.92 -4.07 -11.15
C TYR A 486 -8.95 -2.99 -12.25
N ALA A 487 -7.79 -2.67 -12.87
CA ALA A 487 -7.75 -1.84 -14.07
C ALA A 487 -8.42 -2.55 -15.26
N ASN A 488 -8.52 -3.88 -15.22
CA ASN A 488 -9.41 -4.64 -16.10
C ASN A 488 -10.83 -4.67 -15.50
N PRO A 489 -11.86 -4.11 -16.18
CA PRO A 489 -13.22 -4.05 -15.63
C PRO A 489 -13.85 -5.42 -15.32
N ASN A 490 -13.53 -6.46 -16.11
CA ASN A 490 -14.07 -7.80 -15.86
C ASN A 490 -13.44 -8.41 -14.60
N SER A 491 -12.14 -8.22 -14.41
CA SER A 491 -11.43 -8.66 -13.19
C SER A 491 -11.88 -7.89 -11.95
N ARG A 492 -12.16 -6.58 -12.07
CA ARG A 492 -12.75 -5.79 -10.98
C ARG A 492 -14.13 -6.29 -10.57
N ALA A 493 -15.01 -6.57 -11.54
CA ALA A 493 -16.32 -7.14 -11.28
C ALA A 493 -16.22 -8.52 -10.61
N ALA A 494 -15.33 -9.38 -11.10
CA ALA A 494 -15.08 -10.70 -10.52
C ALA A 494 -14.52 -10.61 -9.09
N LEU A 495 -13.55 -9.71 -8.85
CA LEU A 495 -13.01 -9.45 -7.51
C LEU A 495 -14.12 -9.03 -6.53
N THR A 496 -14.96 -8.10 -6.95
CA THR A 496 -16.08 -7.60 -6.14
C THR A 496 -17.06 -8.71 -5.81
N HIS A 497 -17.40 -9.56 -6.78
CA HIS A 497 -18.26 -10.71 -6.56
C HIS A 497 -17.65 -11.70 -5.56
N ASP A 498 -16.39 -12.11 -5.76
CA ASP A 498 -15.72 -13.08 -4.90
C ASP A 498 -15.57 -12.55 -3.46
N VAL A 499 -15.28 -11.26 -3.31
CA VAL A 499 -15.23 -10.60 -2.00
C VAL A 499 -16.62 -10.52 -1.37
N GLN A 500 -17.66 -10.18 -2.12
CA GLN A 500 -19.03 -10.20 -1.59
C GLN A 500 -19.40 -11.59 -1.05
N GLN A 501 -19.05 -12.67 -1.78
CA GLN A 501 -19.28 -14.03 -1.30
C GLN A 501 -18.52 -14.34 -0.01
N LEU A 502 -17.30 -13.82 0.14
CA LEU A 502 -16.53 -13.95 1.38
C LEU A 502 -17.26 -13.33 2.58
N TYR A 503 -17.83 -12.14 2.44
CA TYR A 503 -18.59 -11.48 3.50
C TYR A 503 -19.88 -12.25 3.84
N LEU A 504 -20.58 -12.78 2.85
CA LEU A 504 -21.80 -13.58 3.07
C LEU A 504 -21.51 -14.88 3.83
N GLN A 505 -20.37 -15.52 3.55
CA GLN A 505 -19.93 -16.74 4.25
C GLN A 505 -19.46 -16.50 5.69
N ASP A 506 -19.18 -15.24 6.05
CA ASP A 506 -18.66 -14.87 7.37
C ASP A 506 -19.75 -14.54 8.39
N GLN A 507 -21.01 -14.49 7.96
CA GLN A 507 -22.17 -14.30 8.83
C GLN A 507 -22.19 -15.38 9.94
N PRO A 508 -22.44 -15.02 11.21
CA PRO A 508 -22.49 -16.00 12.29
C PRO A 508 -23.56 -17.05 11.96
N ALA A 509 -23.24 -18.33 12.18
CA ALA A 509 -24.26 -19.37 12.12
C ALA A 509 -25.42 -18.95 13.03
N GLU A 510 -26.64 -18.94 12.50
CA GLU A 510 -27.85 -18.68 13.29
C GLU A 510 -27.79 -19.58 14.54
N LYS A 511 -27.86 -18.95 15.72
CA LYS A 511 -27.82 -19.63 17.00
C LYS A 511 -29.11 -20.39 17.27
#